data_AF-A0A4R6YGI3-F1
#
_entry.id   AF-A0A4R6YGI3-F1
#
_cell.length_a   1.000
_cell.length_b   1.000
_cell.length_c   1.000
_cell.angle_alpha   90.00
_cell.angle_beta   90.00
_cell.angle_gamma   90.00
#
_symmetry.space_group_name_H-M   'P 1'
#
loop_
_entity.id
_entity.type
_entity.pdbx_description
1 polymer ?
#
loop_
_entity_poly.entity_id
_entity_poly.type
_entity_poly.pdbx_seq_one_letter_code
_entity_poly.pdbx_strand_id
1 'polypeptide(L)' 'MEASKTDILEFIPKMEASRENLVDELIYESRVQTGRSVKEKEPARLHQITAELANVQMAIAALREEADRRR' A
#
# COMPACT_ATOMS: atom_id res chain seq x y z
N MET A 1 31.88 -4.54 -7.21
CA MET A 1 30.47 -4.86 -6.91
C MET A 1 29.68 -3.59 -7.09
N GLU A 2 29.10 -3.38 -8.27
CA GLU A 2 28.11 -2.32 -8.48
C GLU A 2 26.78 -2.83 -7.95
N ALA A 3 26.47 -2.51 -6.69
CA ALA A 3 25.10 -2.54 -6.24
C ALA A 3 24.36 -1.52 -7.12
N SER A 4 23.54 -2.03 -8.04
CA SER A 4 22.64 -1.27 -8.91
C SER A 4 22.05 -0.12 -8.10
N LYS A 5 22.49 1.11 -8.40
CA LYS A 5 21.94 2.35 -7.83
C LYS A 5 20.56 2.57 -8.42
N THR A 6 19.62 1.68 -8.14
CA THR A 6 18.22 2.00 -8.40
C THR A 6 17.91 3.17 -7.49
N ASP A 7 17.65 4.34 -8.10
CA ASP A 7 17.48 5.59 -7.38
C ASP A 7 16.29 5.43 -6.43
N ILE A 8 16.49 5.77 -5.16
CA ILE A 8 15.44 5.69 -4.14
C ILE A 8 14.21 6.52 -4.56
N LEU A 9 14.45 7.57 -5.35
CA LEU A 9 13.42 8.42 -5.95
C LEU A 9 12.58 7.71 -7.00
N GLU A 10 13.09 6.67 -7.67
CA GLU A 10 12.33 5.87 -8.64
C GLU A 10 11.37 4.87 -7.97
N PHE A 11 11.59 4.55 -6.69
CA PHE A 11 10.72 3.64 -5.94
C PHE A 11 9.50 4.34 -5.34
N ILE A 12 9.60 5.62 -4.97
CA ILE A 12 8.49 6.36 -4.37
C ILE A 12 7.26 6.36 -5.30
N PRO A 13 7.35 6.74 -6.61
CA PRO A 13 6.20 6.70 -7.51
C PRO A 13 5.58 5.31 -7.66
N LYS A 14 6.39 4.24 -7.65
CA LYS A 14 5.90 2.86 -7.73
C LYS A 14 5.10 2.48 -6.48
N MET A 15 5.59 2.86 -5.29
CA MET A 15 4.90 2.62 -4.04
C MET A 15 3.62 3.47 -3.92
N GLU A 16 3.63 4.71 -4.42
CA GLU A 16 2.43 5.56 -4.50
C GLU A 16 1.35 4.92 -5.38
N ALA A 17 1.72 4.39 -6.54
CA ALA A 17 0.78 3.67 -7.41
C ALA A 17 0.21 2.40 -6.74
N SER A 18 1.06 1.63 -6.04
CA SER A 18 0.59 0.49 -5.24
C SER A 18 -0.38 0.91 -4.14
N ARG A 19 -0.12 2.05 -3.46
CA ARG A 19 -1.01 2.59 -2.44
C ARG A 19 -2.38 2.94 -3.01
N GLU A 20 -2.42 3.61 -4.16
CA GLU A 20 -3.67 3.97 -4.84
C GLU A 20 -4.50 2.74 -5.19
N ASN A 21 -3.88 1.72 -5.78
CA ASN A 21 -4.56 0.46 -6.09
C ASN A 21 -5.12 -0.22 -4.83
N LEU A 22 -4.37 -0.26 -3.73
CA LEU A 22 -4.83 -0.86 -2.47
C LEU A 22 -6.00 -0.09 -1.84
N VAL A 23 -6.04 1.24 -1.99
CA VAL A 23 -7.17 2.06 -1.55
C VAL A 23 -8.42 1.73 -2.37
N ASP A 24 -8.29 1.62 -3.69
CA ASP A 24 -9.40 1.24 -4.56
C ASP A 24 -9.92 -0.18 -4.23
N GLU A 25 -9.02 -1.14 -4.00
CA GLU A 25 -9.38 -2.48 -3.54
C GLU A 25 -10.10 -2.46 -2.19
N LEU A 26 -9.63 -1.65 -1.23
CA LEU A 26 -10.27 -1.51 0.08
C LEU A 26 -11.69 -0.97 -0.04
N ILE A 27 -11.89 0.07 -0.87
CA ILE A 27 -13.21 0.65 -1.13
C ILE A 27 -14.13 -0.38 -1.80
N TYR A 28 -13.62 -1.10 -2.80
CA TYR A 28 -14.38 -2.12 -3.51
C TYR A 28 -14.83 -3.23 -2.55
N GLU A 29 -13.90 -3.82 -1.81
CA GLU A 29 -14.19 -4.92 -0.89
C GLU A 29 -15.14 -4.47 0.24
N SER A 30 -14.98 -3.24 0.75
CA SER A 30 -15.88 -2.69 1.77
C SER A 30 -17.33 -2.58 1.26
N ARG A 31 -17.51 -2.13 0.00
CA ARG A 31 -18.82 -2.07 -0.64
C ARG A 31 -19.42 -3.46 -0.83
N VAL A 32 -18.62 -4.41 -1.33
CA VAL A 32 -19.05 -5.80 -1.50
C VAL A 32 -19.56 -6.37 -0.17
N GLN A 33 -18.83 -6.17 0.93
CA GLN A 33 -19.25 -6.67 2.24
C GLN A 33 -20.47 -5.98 2.83
N THR A 34 -20.70 -4.71 2.50
CA THR A 34 -21.91 -3.99 2.93
C THR A 34 -23.18 -4.59 2.29
N GLY A 35 -23.08 -5.09 1.04
CA GLY A 35 -24.18 -5.74 0.34
C GLY A 35 -24.41 -7.21 0.72
N ARG A 36 -23.50 -7.84 1.47
CA ARG A 36 -23.59 -9.25 1.87
C ARG A 36 -24.29 -9.42 3.22
N SER A 37 -24.96 -10.56 3.40
CA SER A 37 -25.48 -10.92 4.72
C SER A 37 -24.33 -11.13 5.70
N VAL A 38 -24.58 -10.97 7.02
CA VAL A 38 -23.53 -11.05 8.05
C VAL A 38 -22.76 -12.38 8.01
N LYS A 39 -23.42 -13.48 7.60
CA LYS A 39 -22.82 -14.82 7.50
C LYS A 39 -21.89 -14.98 6.29
N GLU A 40 -21.97 -14.08 5.31
CA GLU A 40 -21.22 -14.12 4.03
C GLU A 40 -20.12 -13.05 3.95
N LYS A 41 -19.97 -12.22 5.00
CA LYS A 41 -18.90 -11.23 5.08
C LYS A 41 -17.54 -11.92 5.24
N GLU A 42 -16.54 -11.37 4.58
CA GLU A 42 -15.18 -11.89 4.60
C GLU A 42 -14.21 -10.86 5.23
N PRO A 43 -14.26 -10.63 6.55
CA PRO A 43 -13.49 -9.59 7.20
C PRO A 43 -11.96 -9.79 7.04
N ALA A 44 -11.51 -11.02 6.80
CA ALA A 44 -10.10 -11.35 6.59
C ALA A 44 -9.48 -10.59 5.40
N ARG A 45 -10.20 -10.47 4.27
CA ARG A 45 -9.68 -9.76 3.09
C ARG A 45 -9.52 -8.26 3.36
N LEU A 46 -10.48 -7.63 4.04
CA LEU A 46 -10.38 -6.22 4.44
C LEU A 46 -9.20 -5.97 5.39
N HIS A 47 -9.00 -6.86 6.37
CA HIS A 47 -7.86 -6.78 7.28
C HIS A 47 -6.53 -6.94 6.53
N GLN A 48 -6.47 -7.87 5.57
CA GLN A 48 -5.27 -8.05 4.74
C GLN A 48 -4.95 -6.77 3.94
N ILE A 49 -5.93 -6.23 3.20
CA ILE A 49 -5.72 -5.01 2.41
C ILE A 49 -5.31 -3.83 3.30
N THR A 50 -5.92 -3.71 4.48
CA THR A 50 -5.56 -2.66 5.45
C THR A 50 -4.13 -2.80 5.96
N ALA A 51 -3.68 -4.02 6.26
CA ALA A 51 -2.32 -4.28 6.70
C ALA A 51 -1.29 -4.01 5.57
N GLU A 52 -1.59 -4.43 4.34
CA GLU A 52 -0.76 -4.14 3.17
C GLU A 52 -0.66 -2.63 2.91
N LEU A 53 -1.78 -1.91 3.00
CA LEU A 53 -1.81 -0.45 2.85
C LEU A 53 -0.95 0.25 3.91
N ALA A 54 -1.02 -0.16 5.17
CA ALA A 54 -0.19 0.37 6.24
C ALA A 54 1.31 0.14 5.97
N ASN A 55 1.68 -1.06 5.50
CA ASN A 55 3.06 -1.38 5.13
C ASN A 55 3.59 -0.50 4.00
N VAL A 56 2.78 -0.30 2.95
CA VAL A 56 3.15 0.58 1.82
C VAL A 56 3.31 2.02 2.28
N GLN A 57 2.42 2.52 3.14
CA GLN A 57 2.52 3.88 3.70
C GLN A 57 3.80 4.06 4.52
N MET A 58 4.14 3.10 5.39
CA MET A 58 5.41 3.14 6.14
C MET A 58 6.62 3.11 5.21
N ALA A 59 6.59 2.29 4.15
CA ALA A 59 7.67 2.23 3.17
C ALA A 59 7.85 3.55 2.43
N ILE A 60 6.77 4.19 1.98
CA ILE A 60 6.81 5.52 1.35
C ILE A 60 7.43 6.55 2.29
N ALA A 61 7.00 6.57 3.55
CA ALA A 61 7.54 7.50 4.55
C ALA A 61 9.05 7.30 4.74
N ALA A 62 9.50 6.06 4.93
CA ALA A 62 10.92 5.74 5.08
C ALA A 62 11.75 6.11 3.84
N LEU A 63 11.21 5.87 2.63
CA LEU A 63 11.88 6.24 1.38
C LEU A 63 12.01 7.77 1.25
N ARG A 64 10.99 8.53 1.63
CA ARG A 64 11.02 10.00 1.62
C ARG A 64 12.02 10.54 2.62
N GLU A 65 12.04 10.01 3.84
CA GLU A 65 13.02 10.39 4.87
C GLU A 65 14.47 10.10 4.44
N GLU A 66 14.71 8.96 3.79
CA GLU A 66 16.04 8.63 3.26
C GLU A 66 16.42 9.51 2.04
N ALA A 67 15.47 9.86 1.18
CA ALA A 67 15.69 10.80 0.08
C ALA A 67 16.07 12.20 0.61
N ASP A 68 15.36 12.69 1.63
CA ASP A 68 15.66 13.97 2.28
C ASP A 68 17.02 13.95 2.98
N ARG A 69 17.43 12.83 3.60
CA ARG A 69 18.77 12.69 4.22
C ARG A 69 19.93 12.72 3.24
N ARG A 70 19.71 12.37 1.97
CA ARG A 70 20.74 12.35 0.92
C ARG A 70 20.89 13.69 0.18
N ARG A 71 19.98 14.63 0.44
CA ARG A 71 19.95 15.96 -0.15
C ARG A 71 20.85 16.93 0.61
#